data_AF-A0A952QEK3-F1
#
_entry.id   AF-A0A952QEK3-F1
#
_cell.length_a   1.000
_cell.length_b   1.000
_cell.length_c   1.000
_cell.angle_alpha   90.00
_cell.angle_beta   90.00
_cell.angle_gamma   90.00
#
_symmetry.space_group_name_H-M   'P 1'
#
loop_
_entity.id
_entity.type
_entity.pdbx_description
1 polymer ?
#
loop_
_entity_poly.entity_id
_entity_poly.type
_entity_poly.pdbx_seq_one_letter_code
_entity_poly.pdbx_strand_id
1 'polypeptide(L)'
;MRRAAQLTILLIAGFSLAACMAEPGIEGTWVSEDGRPVVLTFGGGKAKIEISAFGQDVALQGDYTRDQNRLAIKHLSLPPDLEKLRGMAGKSAQERLPDQIDATISFKTESEIVLSGHKLIDGVYKRKEQ
;
A
#
# COMPACT_ATOMS: atom_id res chain seq x y z
N MET A 1 71.47 4.86 24.13
CA MET A 1 71.44 3.59 23.39
C MET A 1 69.99 3.17 23.17
N ARG A 2 69.63 2.80 21.93
CA ARG A 2 68.47 1.95 21.49
C ARG A 2 67.05 2.45 21.87
N ARG A 3 66.26 3.08 20.97
CA ARG A 3 65.43 2.58 19.84
C ARG A 3 64.28 1.62 20.21
N ALA A 4 63.13 1.89 19.54
CA ALA A 4 61.98 1.02 19.22
C ALA A 4 60.86 0.94 20.27
N ALA A 5 59.56 0.89 19.93
CA ALA A 5 58.85 1.07 18.67
C ALA A 5 57.34 1.23 18.94
N GLN A 6 56.67 1.81 17.95
CA GLN A 6 55.23 1.89 17.67
C GLN A 6 54.34 0.78 18.27
N LEU A 7 53.11 1.16 18.66
CA LEU A 7 51.94 0.62 17.96
C LEU A 7 50.80 1.63 17.97
N THR A 8 50.63 2.30 16.83
CA THR A 8 49.49 3.13 16.48
C THR A 8 48.28 2.20 16.28
N ILE A 9 47.30 2.22 17.18
CA ILE A 9 46.00 1.61 16.90
C ILE A 9 45.17 2.68 16.16
N LEU A 10 45.22 2.59 14.84
CA LEU A 10 44.33 3.32 13.93
C LEU A 10 42.97 2.59 13.95
N LEU A 11 42.03 3.05 14.76
CA LEU A 11 40.66 2.56 14.71
C LEU A 11 39.96 3.23 13.54
N ILE A 12 39.96 2.51 12.41
CA ILE A 12 39.19 2.83 11.21
C ILE A 12 37.71 2.72 11.61
N ALA A 13 37.08 3.85 11.94
CA ALA A 13 35.62 3.97 11.96
C ALA A 13 35.15 3.97 10.49
N GLY A 14 35.17 2.78 9.89
CA GLY A 14 34.63 2.52 8.57
C GLY A 14 33.11 2.62 8.61
N PHE A 15 32.58 3.41 7.68
CA PHE A 15 31.33 3.19 6.98
C PHE A 15 30.17 2.57 7.78
N SER A 16 29.20 3.43 8.09
CA SER A 16 27.83 3.08 7.79
C SER A 16 27.18 4.33 7.22
N LEU A 17 27.29 4.51 5.90
CA LEU A 17 26.25 5.20 5.15
C LEU A 17 24.99 4.35 5.31
N ALA A 18 24.29 4.53 6.44
CA ALA A 18 22.85 4.46 6.41
C ALA A 18 22.44 5.64 5.53
N ALA A 19 22.44 5.40 4.22
CA ALA A 19 21.55 6.13 3.36
C ALA A 19 20.17 5.89 3.96
N CYS A 20 19.71 6.84 4.77
CA CYS A 20 18.30 7.06 5.03
C CYS A 20 17.69 7.37 3.66
N MET A 21 17.52 6.34 2.82
CA MET A 21 16.57 6.41 1.74
C MET A 21 15.24 6.64 2.45
N ALA A 22 14.77 7.88 2.42
CA ALA A 22 13.44 8.20 2.88
C ALA A 22 12.52 7.23 2.15
N GLU A 23 11.89 6.31 2.90
CA GLU A 23 10.97 5.36 2.29
C GLU A 23 9.97 6.16 1.45
N PRO A 24 9.77 5.82 0.16
CA PRO A 24 8.83 6.54 -0.67
C PRO A 24 7.46 6.59 0.04
N GLY A 25 6.89 7.79 0.11
CA GLY A 25 5.60 7.99 0.74
C GLY A 25 4.54 7.14 0.04
N ILE A 26 3.63 6.53 0.80
CA ILE A 26 2.47 5.86 0.19
C ILE A 26 1.36 6.85 -0.19
N GLU A 27 1.35 8.03 0.43
CA GLU A 27 0.30 9.02 0.25
C GLU A 27 0.18 9.50 -1.20
N GLY A 28 -1.06 9.60 -1.67
CA GLY A 28 -1.40 9.96 -3.05
C GLY A 28 -2.37 8.98 -3.70
N THR A 29 -2.60 9.19 -5.00
CA THR A 29 -3.48 8.35 -5.82
C THR A 29 -2.66 7.38 -6.66
N TRP A 30 -3.12 6.13 -6.73
CA TRP A 30 -2.50 5.05 -7.48
C TRP A 30 -3.54 4.38 -8.37
N VAL A 31 -3.16 4.03 -9.59
CA VAL A 31 -4.05 3.47 -10.61
C VAL A 31 -3.52 2.12 -11.04
N SER A 32 -4.41 1.16 -11.25
CA SER A 32 -4.03 -0.19 -11.70
C SER A 32 -3.27 -0.13 -13.02
N GLU A 33 -2.11 -0.79 -13.08
CA GLU A 33 -1.28 -0.84 -14.29
C GLU A 33 -1.94 -1.72 -15.38
N ASP A 34 -2.69 -2.74 -14.97
CA ASP A 34 -3.35 -3.69 -15.87
C ASP A 34 -4.61 -3.16 -16.57
N GLY A 35 -4.93 -1.86 -16.39
CA GLY A 35 -6.05 -1.19 -17.02
C GLY A 35 -7.42 -1.46 -16.38
N ARG A 36 -7.48 -2.22 -15.26
CA ARG A 36 -8.71 -2.30 -14.48
C ARG A 36 -9.11 -0.93 -13.95
N PRO A 37 -10.42 -0.61 -13.87
CA PRO A 37 -10.90 0.65 -13.31
C PRO A 37 -10.87 0.61 -11.78
N VAL A 38 -9.67 0.43 -11.22
CA VAL A 38 -9.40 0.40 -9.79
C VAL A 38 -8.44 1.53 -9.45
N VAL A 39 -8.86 2.39 -8.54
CA VAL A 39 -8.09 3.53 -8.04
C VAL A 39 -7.90 3.39 -6.54
N LEU A 40 -6.65 3.46 -6.09
CA LEU A 40 -6.29 3.48 -4.68
C LEU A 40 -5.92 4.91 -4.28
N THR A 41 -6.36 5.35 -3.12
CA THR A 41 -5.97 6.65 -2.55
C THR A 41 -5.57 6.45 -1.10
N PHE A 42 -4.38 6.93 -0.75
CA PHE A 42 -3.85 6.90 0.61
C PHE A 42 -3.61 8.33 1.10
N GLY A 43 -4.04 8.62 2.34
CA GLY A 43 -3.74 9.90 2.98
C GLY A 43 -4.26 9.96 4.41
N GLY A 44 -3.49 10.58 5.31
CA GLY A 44 -3.92 10.78 6.70
C GLY A 44 -4.24 9.48 7.44
N GLY A 45 -3.54 8.38 7.13
CA GLY A 45 -3.75 7.05 7.71
C GLY A 45 -4.95 6.28 7.15
N LYS A 46 -5.70 6.84 6.19
CA LYS A 46 -6.85 6.22 5.54
C LYS A 46 -6.51 5.71 4.14
N ALA A 47 -7.02 4.54 3.82
CA ALA A 47 -6.99 3.96 2.48
C ALA A 47 -8.40 3.95 1.90
N LYS A 48 -8.53 4.39 0.65
CA LYS A 48 -9.75 4.31 -0.15
C LYS A 48 -9.45 3.53 -1.42
N ILE A 49 -10.31 2.58 -1.75
CA ILE A 49 -10.25 1.79 -2.98
C ILE A 49 -11.53 2.04 -3.75
N GLU A 50 -11.44 2.59 -4.94
CA GLU A 50 -12.58 2.82 -5.84
C GLU A 50 -12.52 1.80 -6.97
N ILE A 51 -13.61 1.08 -7.17
CA ILE A 51 -13.76 0.04 -8.19
C ILE A 51 -14.99 0.40 -9.01
N SER A 52 -14.81 0.72 -10.30
CA SER A 52 -15.94 0.87 -11.23
C SER A 52 -16.28 -0.50 -11.81
N ALA A 53 -17.38 -1.10 -11.36
CA ALA A 53 -17.84 -2.40 -11.84
C ALA A 53 -19.34 -2.35 -12.12
N PHE A 54 -19.78 -3.02 -13.18
CA PHE A 54 -21.21 -3.14 -13.53
C PHE A 54 -21.94 -1.79 -13.70
N GLY A 55 -21.23 -0.74 -14.15
CA GLY A 55 -21.80 0.60 -14.31
C GLY A 55 -22.02 1.36 -13.00
N GLN A 56 -21.43 0.88 -11.90
CA GLN A 56 -21.48 1.53 -10.59
C GLN A 56 -20.07 1.70 -10.03
N ASP A 57 -19.85 2.83 -9.36
CA ASP A 57 -18.63 3.11 -8.63
C ASP A 57 -18.79 2.66 -7.18
N VAL A 58 -18.00 1.67 -6.79
CA VAL A 58 -17.97 1.17 -5.41
C VAL A 58 -16.70 1.67 -4.76
N ALA A 59 -16.83 2.42 -3.68
CA ALA A 59 -15.69 2.81 -2.85
C ALA A 59 -15.64 1.93 -1.60
N LEU A 60 -14.47 1.39 -1.28
CA LEU A 60 -14.16 0.75 0.00
C LEU A 60 -13.25 1.69 0.77
N GLN A 61 -13.47 1.84 2.07
CA GLN A 61 -12.66 2.71 2.93
C GLN A 61 -12.24 1.98 4.19
N GLY A 62 -11.01 2.23 4.62
CA GLY A 62 -10.42 1.60 5.81
C GLY A 62 -9.18 2.33 6.29
N ASP A 63 -8.62 1.83 7.38
CA ASP A 63 -7.35 2.29 7.91
C ASP A 63 -6.20 1.48 7.30
N TYR A 64 -5.07 2.14 7.05
CA TYR A 64 -3.82 1.44 6.75
C TYR A 64 -2.80 1.69 7.86
N THR A 65 -2.08 0.64 8.21
CA THR A 65 -1.01 0.70 9.21
C THR A 65 0.30 0.30 8.57
N ARG A 66 1.39 0.98 8.95
CA ARG A 66 2.75 0.56 8.60
C ARG A 66 3.26 -0.39 9.69
N ASP A 67 3.56 -1.63 9.32
CA ASP A 67 4.13 -2.65 10.19
C ASP A 67 5.42 -3.20 9.55
N GLN A 68 6.56 -3.05 10.24
CA GLN A 68 7.86 -3.61 9.83
C GLN A 68 8.17 -3.49 8.32
N ASN A 69 8.12 -2.26 7.79
CA ASN A 69 8.41 -1.96 6.38
C ASN A 69 7.39 -2.51 5.37
N ARG A 70 6.19 -2.91 5.84
CA ARG A 70 5.04 -3.30 5.04
C ARG A 70 3.86 -2.42 5.40
N LEU A 71 3.09 -1.99 4.41
CA LEU A 71 1.82 -1.34 4.70
C LEU A 71 0.73 -2.41 4.61
N ALA A 72 -0.13 -2.45 5.61
CA ALA A 72 -1.27 -3.33 5.64
C ALA A 72 -2.54 -2.49 5.65
N ILE A 73 -3.48 -2.79 4.75
CA ILE A 73 -4.84 -2.30 4.86
C ILE A 73 -5.64 -3.36 5.60
N LYS A 74 -6.35 -2.96 6.65
CA LYS A 74 -7.20 -3.85 7.45
C LYS A 74 -8.62 -3.31 7.46
N HIS A 75 -9.61 -4.20 7.34
CA HIS A 75 -11.03 -3.84 7.48
C HIS A 75 -11.50 -2.75 6.51
N LEU A 76 -11.21 -2.90 5.21
CA LEU A 76 -11.87 -2.09 4.18
C LEU A 76 -13.38 -2.42 4.15
N SER A 77 -14.19 -1.49 4.64
CA SER A 77 -15.65 -1.63 4.67
C SER A 77 -16.31 -0.87 3.52
N LEU A 78 -17.45 -1.38 3.06
CA LEU A 78 -18.34 -0.64 2.16
C LEU A 78 -18.98 0.53 2.93
N PRO A 79 -19.15 1.70 2.30
CA PRO A 79 -19.88 2.81 2.90
C PRO A 79 -21.35 2.40 3.13
N PRO A 80 -21.98 2.90 4.21
CA PRO A 80 -23.31 2.47 4.66
C PRO A 80 -24.42 2.69 3.61
N ASP A 81 -24.22 3.60 2.66
CA ASP A 81 -25.18 3.85 1.58
C ASP A 81 -25.21 2.73 0.51
N LEU A 82 -24.11 1.97 0.37
CA LEU A 82 -24.03 0.79 -0.50
C LEU A 82 -24.51 -0.50 0.20
N GLU A 83 -24.54 -0.54 1.53
CA GLU A 83 -25.16 -1.66 2.27
C GLU A 83 -26.65 -1.81 1.93
N LYS A 84 -27.35 -0.70 1.67
CA LYS A 84 -28.75 -0.71 1.22
C LYS A 84 -28.91 -1.34 -0.16
N LEU A 85 -27.93 -1.16 -1.04
CA LEU A 85 -27.93 -1.77 -2.38
C LEU A 85 -27.62 -3.27 -2.32
N ARG A 86 -26.82 -3.74 -1.35
CA ARG A 86 -26.63 -5.17 -1.09
C ARG A 86 -27.95 -5.87 -0.76
N GLY A 87 -28.82 -5.25 0.03
CA GLY A 87 -30.15 -5.79 0.36
C GLY A 87 -31.11 -5.85 -0.83
N MET A 88 -30.91 -5.03 -1.87
CA MET A 88 -31.80 -4.94 -3.04
C MET A 88 -31.30 -5.70 -4.27
N ALA A 89 -30.00 -5.92 -4.42
CA ALA A 89 -29.40 -6.50 -5.63
C ALA A 89 -29.55 -8.03 -5.75
N GLY A 90 -30.22 -8.68 -4.80
CA GLY A 90 -30.36 -10.13 -4.76
C GLY A 90 -29.02 -10.85 -4.50
N LYS A 91 -29.09 -12.15 -4.20
CA LYS A 91 -27.96 -12.99 -3.74
C LYS A 91 -26.69 -12.87 -4.61
N SER A 92 -26.80 -12.48 -5.87
CA SER A 92 -25.73 -12.41 -6.86
C SER A 92 -24.73 -11.26 -6.68
N ALA A 93 -25.13 -10.12 -6.10
CA ALA A 93 -24.20 -9.01 -5.80
C ALA A 93 -23.50 -9.19 -4.45
N GLN A 94 -24.19 -9.86 -3.52
CA GLN A 94 -23.73 -10.16 -2.17
C GLN A 94 -22.54 -11.14 -2.16
N GLU A 95 -22.45 -12.02 -3.17
CA GLU A 95 -21.38 -13.02 -3.32
C GLU A 95 -20.07 -12.46 -3.87
N ARG A 96 -20.05 -11.25 -4.42
CA ARG A 96 -18.89 -10.74 -5.18
C ARG A 96 -18.05 -9.69 -4.47
N LEU A 97 -18.64 -8.94 -3.54
CA LEU A 97 -17.93 -7.91 -2.77
C LEU A 97 -17.77 -8.41 -1.34
N PRO A 98 -16.54 -8.72 -0.90
CA PRO A 98 -16.30 -9.20 0.45
C PRO A 98 -16.61 -8.10 1.47
N ASP A 99 -17.10 -8.50 2.65
CA ASP A 99 -17.39 -7.60 3.77
C ASP A 99 -16.14 -6.91 4.32
N GLN A 100 -14.99 -7.54 4.12
CA GLN A 100 -13.69 -7.07 4.56
C GLN A 100 -12.63 -7.45 3.52
N ILE A 101 -11.74 -6.51 3.22
CA ILE A 101 -10.53 -6.80 2.48
C ILE A 101 -9.32 -6.42 3.30
N ASP A 102 -8.42 -7.40 3.47
CA ASP A 102 -7.09 -7.18 4.00
C ASP A 102 -6.07 -7.26 2.86
N ALA A 103 -5.08 -6.38 2.87
CA ALA A 103 -4.06 -6.31 1.83
C ALA A 103 -2.71 -5.89 2.39
N THR A 104 -1.64 -6.39 1.79
CA THR A 104 -0.27 -5.95 2.00
C THR A 104 0.18 -5.13 0.80
N ILE A 105 0.94 -4.07 1.05
CA ILE A 105 1.52 -3.21 0.03
C ILE A 105 3.04 -3.33 0.11
N SER A 106 3.67 -3.55 -1.05
CA SER A 106 5.11 -3.56 -1.21
C SER A 106 5.51 -2.57 -2.29
N PHE A 107 6.55 -1.77 -2.05
CA PHE A 107 7.10 -0.87 -3.05
C PHE A 107 8.00 -1.63 -4.01
N LYS A 108 7.75 -1.48 -5.32
CA LYS A 108 8.67 -1.95 -6.36
C LYS A 108 9.58 -0.80 -6.81
N THR A 109 9.02 0.41 -6.90
CA THR A 109 9.74 1.68 -7.11
C THR A 109 9.06 2.79 -6.30
N GLU A 110 9.55 4.03 -6.37
CA GLU A 110 8.90 5.18 -5.73
C GLU A 110 7.50 5.51 -6.32
N SER A 111 7.27 5.13 -7.58
CA SER A 111 6.05 5.38 -8.32
C SER A 111 5.26 4.11 -8.65
N GLU A 112 5.70 2.94 -8.16
CA GLU A 112 5.05 1.66 -8.41
C GLU A 112 4.97 0.79 -7.15
N ILE A 113 3.77 0.34 -6.82
CA ILE A 113 3.49 -0.54 -5.70
C ILE A 113 2.83 -1.84 -6.18
N VAL A 114 3.02 -2.89 -5.41
CA VAL A 114 2.31 -4.16 -5.55
C VAL A 114 1.38 -4.30 -4.36
N LEU A 115 0.10 -4.48 -4.65
CA LEU A 115 -0.92 -4.81 -3.65
C LEU A 115 -1.19 -6.32 -3.69
N SER A 116 -1.24 -6.95 -2.52
CA SER A 116 -1.47 -8.39 -2.40
C SER A 116 -2.30 -8.73 -1.16
N GLY A 117 -3.43 -9.40 -1.33
CA GLY A 117 -4.32 -9.86 -0.26
C GLY A 117 -5.65 -10.40 -0.76
N HIS A 118 -6.31 -9.75 -1.73
CA HIS A 118 -7.60 -10.19 -2.26
C HIS A 118 -7.71 -9.94 -3.76
N LYS A 119 -8.27 -10.91 -4.49
CA LYS A 119 -8.35 -10.93 -5.97
C LYS A 119 -8.92 -9.65 -6.62
N LEU A 120 -9.79 -8.93 -5.92
CA LEU A 120 -10.39 -7.68 -6.42
C LEU A 120 -9.38 -6.53 -6.53
N ILE A 121 -8.37 -6.53 -5.67
CA ILE A 121 -7.42 -5.43 -5.49
C ILE A 121 -5.96 -5.88 -5.66
N ASP A 122 -5.72 -7.18 -5.82
CA ASP A 122 -4.38 -7.70 -6.12
C ASP A 122 -3.91 -7.17 -7.47
N GLY A 123 -2.70 -6.62 -7.52
CA GLY A 123 -2.15 -6.09 -8.76
C GLY A 123 -0.98 -5.14 -8.55
N VAL A 124 -0.46 -4.65 -9.68
CA VAL A 124 0.54 -3.59 -9.72
C VAL A 124 -0.16 -2.27 -9.95
N TYR A 125 0.23 -1.25 -9.19
CA TYR A 125 -0.36 0.08 -9.26
C TYR A 125 0.72 1.12 -9.47
N LYS A 126 0.47 2.05 -10.37
CA LYS A 126 1.33 3.20 -10.63
C LYS A 126 0.77 4.45 -9.99
N ARG A 127 1.64 5.26 -9.42
CA ARG A 127 1.30 6.57 -8.88
C ARG A 127 0.75 7.43 -10.02
N LYS A 128 -0.42 8.02 -9.81
CA LYS A 128 -1.00 8.99 -10.75
C LYS A 128 -0.18 10.28 -10.63
N GLU A 129 0.57 10.62 -11.68
CA GLU A 129 1.21 11.92 -11.78
C GLU A 129 0.12 13.00 -11.75
N GLN A 130 0.26 13.98 -10.86
CA GLN A 130 -0.65 15.12 -10.74
C GLN A 130 -0.34 16.17 -11.79
#